data_AF-A0A7C6N1J2-F1
#
_entry.id   AF-A0A7C6N1J2-F1
#
_cell.length_a   1.000
_cell.length_b   1.000
_cell.length_c   1.000
_cell.angle_alpha   90.00
_cell.angle_beta   90.00
_cell.angle_gamma   90.00
#
_symmetry.space_group_name_H-M   'P 1'
#
loop_
_entity.id
_entity.type
_entity.pdbx_description
1 polymer ?
#
loop_
_entity_poly.entity_id
_entity_poly.type
_entity_poly.pdbx_seq_one_letter_code
_entity_poly.pdbx_strand_id
1 'polypeptide(L)'
;ALKLKEIFELQDVNELPIAYNIAWYEQKAVIVLLSLLYLGVKNIHLGPTLPAFLSPNVAKVLVDNFGIAGIGTVEDDIELFTSI
;
A
#
# COMPACT_ATOMS: atom_id res chain seq x y z
N ALA A 1 2.83 -4.83 12.64
CA ALA A 1 3.26 -3.48 12.27
C ALA A 1 3.30 -2.55 13.49
N LEU A 2 2.17 -2.12 14.07
CA LEU A 2 2.18 -1.12 15.16
C LEU A 2 3.05 -1.49 16.37
N LYS A 3 3.04 -2.76 16.81
CA LYS A 3 3.93 -3.20 17.90
C LYS A 3 5.42 -3.17 17.51
N LEU A 4 5.75 -3.43 16.25
CA LEU A 4 7.13 -3.31 15.75
C LEU A 4 7.55 -1.83 15.72
N LYS A 5 6.69 -0.94 15.23
CA LYS A 5 6.92 0.51 15.27
C LYS A 5 7.24 0.98 16.69
N GLU A 6 6.48 0.51 17.67
CA GLU A 6 6.71 0.81 19.10
C GLU A 6 8.07 0.28 19.59
N ILE A 7 8.39 -0.99 19.29
CA ILE A 7 9.65 -1.63 19.71
C ILE A 7 10.87 -0.96 19.08
N PHE A 8 10.77 -0.50 17.84
CA PHE A 8 11.83 0.20 17.13
C PHE A 8 11.81 1.72 17.34
N GLU A 9 10.91 2.24 18.17
CA GLU A 9 10.78 3.67 18.50
C GLU A 9 10.62 4.60 17.27
N LEU A 10 9.99 4.10 16.20
CA LEU A 10 9.80 4.83 14.94
C LEU A 10 8.66 5.86 15.05
N GLN A 11 8.78 6.99 14.36
CA GLN A 11 7.76 8.04 14.38
C GLN A 11 6.57 7.69 13.46
N ASP A 12 6.85 7.05 12.33
CA ASP A 12 5.86 6.58 11.36
C ASP A 12 5.88 5.04 11.21
N VAL A 13 4.73 4.43 10.91
CA VAL A 13 4.63 2.99 10.59
C VAL A 13 5.32 2.66 9.27
N ASN A 14 5.43 3.64 8.37
CA ASN A 14 6.04 3.49 7.05
C ASN A 14 7.58 3.49 7.09
N GLU A 15 8.19 3.76 8.25
CA GLU A 15 9.64 3.60 8.47
C GLU A 15 10.03 2.14 8.75
N LEU A 16 9.06 1.25 8.94
CA LEU A 16 9.33 -0.17 9.11
C LEU A 16 9.85 -0.76 7.78
N PRO A 17 10.77 -1.75 7.85
CA PRO A 17 11.22 -2.49 6.67
C PRO A 17 10.14 -3.49 6.19
N ILE A 18 8.99 -2.97 5.78
CA ILE A 18 7.81 -3.72 5.33
C ILE A 18 7.30 -3.08 4.04
N ALA A 19 7.39 -3.83 2.94
CA ALA A 19 6.70 -3.50 1.70
C ALA A 19 5.29 -4.11 1.68
N TYR A 20 4.33 -3.39 1.11
CA TYR A 20 2.94 -3.85 0.94
C TYR A 20 2.65 -4.09 -0.55
N ASN A 21 2.78 -5.34 -0.99
CA ASN A 21 2.32 -5.81 -2.30
C ASN A 21 1.09 -6.71 -2.12
N ILE A 22 -0.11 -6.15 -2.32
CA ILE A 22 -1.39 -6.75 -1.92
C ILE A 22 -2.20 -7.16 -3.16
N ALA A 23 -2.58 -8.44 -3.21
CA ALA A 23 -3.57 -8.92 -4.16
C ALA A 23 -5.00 -8.70 -3.61
N TRP A 24 -5.92 -8.32 -4.49
CA TRP A 24 -7.34 -8.18 -4.14
C TRP A 24 -8.25 -8.86 -5.16
N TYR A 25 -9.49 -9.12 -4.76
CA TYR A 25 -10.51 -9.69 -5.65
C TYR A 25 -11.93 -9.22 -5.29
N GLU A 26 -12.31 -9.37 -4.02
CA GLU A 26 -13.67 -9.07 -3.55
C GLU A 26 -13.72 -7.88 -2.57
N GLN A 27 -14.91 -7.55 -2.07
CA GLN A 27 -15.17 -6.31 -1.37
C GLN A 27 -14.58 -6.28 0.05
N LYS A 28 -14.31 -7.44 0.67
CA LYS A 28 -13.60 -7.47 1.96
C LYS A 28 -12.15 -7.02 1.80
N ALA A 29 -11.50 -7.30 0.69
CA ALA A 29 -10.18 -6.71 0.40
C ALA A 29 -10.23 -5.17 0.34
N VAL A 30 -11.35 -4.59 -0.13
CA VAL A 30 -11.55 -3.13 -0.13
C VAL A 30 -11.62 -2.57 1.28
N ILE A 31 -12.37 -3.20 2.20
CA ILE A 31 -12.43 -2.70 3.59
C ILE A 31 -11.08 -2.87 4.32
N VAL A 32 -10.32 -3.92 3.99
CA VAL A 32 -8.95 -4.09 4.50
C VAL A 32 -8.05 -2.96 3.99
N LEU A 33 -8.10 -2.64 2.69
CA LEU A 33 -7.36 -1.52 2.13
C LEU A 33 -7.70 -0.20 2.83
N LEU A 34 -8.99 0.13 2.97
CA LEU A 34 -9.43 1.34 3.66
C LEU A 34 -8.98 1.40 5.12
N SER A 35 -8.93 0.24 5.80
CA SER A 35 -8.42 0.14 7.17
C SER A 35 -6.92 0.44 7.24
N LEU A 36 -6.12 -0.06 6.29
CA LEU A 36 -4.69 0.25 6.19
C LEU A 36 -4.45 1.74 5.92
N LEU A 37 -5.22 2.34 5.01
CA LEU A 37 -5.16 3.78 4.72
C LEU A 37 -5.50 4.61 5.96
N TYR A 38 -6.52 4.22 6.73
CA TYR A 38 -6.89 4.87 7.99
C TYR A 38 -5.76 4.78 9.04
N LEU A 39 -5.06 3.65 9.10
CA LEU A 39 -3.90 3.46 9.98
C LEU A 39 -2.64 4.20 9.51
N GLY A 40 -2.71 4.92 8.39
CA GLY A 40 -1.61 5.72 7.86
C GLY A 40 -0.59 4.92 7.04
N VAL A 41 -0.91 3.68 6.64
CA VAL A 41 -0.04 2.90 5.76
C VAL A 41 -0.03 3.52 4.35
N LYS A 42 1.16 3.71 3.80
CA LYS A 42 1.41 4.31 2.48
C LYS A 42 2.17 3.35 1.57
N ASN A 43 2.28 3.73 0.30
CA ASN A 43 3.06 3.04 -0.73
C ASN A 43 2.61 1.58 -0.97
N ILE A 44 1.31 1.31 -0.80
CA ILE A 44 0.73 0.00 -1.08
C ILE A 44 0.64 -0.20 -2.59
N HIS A 45 1.25 -1.27 -3.07
CA HIS A 45 1.10 -1.76 -4.43
C HIS A 45 -0.09 -2.74 -4.47
N LEU A 46 -1.09 -2.42 -5.29
CA LEU A 46 -2.37 -3.12 -5.33
C LEU A 46 -2.58 -3.74 -6.71
N GLY A 47 -2.78 -5.06 -6.76
CA GLY A 47 -2.84 -5.82 -8.01
C GLY A 47 -3.85 -6.97 -8.03
N PRO A 48 -4.08 -7.59 -9.20
CA PRO A 48 -3.33 -7.38 -10.45
C PRO A 48 -3.76 -6.12 -11.24
N THR A 49 -4.92 -5.56 -10.93
CA THR A 49 -5.41 -4.30 -11.53
C THR A 49 -5.93 -3.37 -10.44
N LEU A 50 -5.93 -2.06 -10.69
CA LEU A 50 -6.60 -1.12 -9.79
C LEU A 50 -8.12 -1.31 -9.86
N PRO A 51 -8.86 -1.13 -8.75
CA PRO A 51 -10.30 -1.30 -8.75
C PRO A 51 -11.03 -0.37 -9.73
N ALA A 52 -11.82 -0.97 -10.64
CA ALA A 52 -12.53 -0.24 -11.68
C ALA A 52 -13.58 0.76 -11.16
N PHE A 53 -13.99 0.65 -9.89
CA PHE A 53 -14.90 1.61 -9.27
C PHE A 53 -14.22 2.94 -8.88
N LEU A 54 -12.88 3.02 -8.96
CA LEU A 54 -12.15 4.25 -8.71
C LEU A 54 -12.22 5.13 -9.97
N SER A 55 -12.91 6.26 -9.87
CA SER A 55 -12.85 7.27 -10.92
C SER A 55 -11.44 7.87 -11.01
N PRO A 56 -11.03 8.46 -12.15
CA PRO A 56 -9.70 9.04 -12.30
C PRO A 56 -9.34 10.06 -11.20
N ASN A 57 -10.31 10.89 -10.78
CA ASN A 57 -10.10 11.88 -9.71
C ASN A 57 -9.90 11.22 -8.35
N VAL A 58 -10.66 10.17 -8.04
CA VAL A 58 -10.51 9.43 -6.78
C VAL A 58 -9.18 8.67 -6.77
N ALA A 59 -8.81 8.03 -7.88
CA ALA A 59 -7.52 7.38 -8.03
C ALA A 59 -6.36 8.36 -7.80
N LYS A 60 -6.43 9.57 -8.37
CA LYS A 60 -5.44 10.63 -8.16
C LYS A 60 -5.31 11.02 -6.68
N VAL A 61 -6.44 11.17 -5.96
CA VAL A 61 -6.43 11.45 -4.51
C VAL A 61 -5.72 10.33 -3.74
N LEU A 62 -5.93 9.07 -4.12
CA LEU A 62 -5.26 7.93 -3.47
C LEU A 62 -3.75 7.89 -3.74
N VAL A 63 -3.32 8.20 -4.96
CA VAL A 63 -1.91 8.34 -5.32
C VAL A 63 -1.27 9.48 -4.54
N ASP A 64 -1.85 10.69 -4.62
CA ASP A 64 -1.24 11.90 -4.05
C ASP A 64 -1.13 11.85 -2.51
N ASN A 65 -2.10 11.25 -1.83
CA ASN A 65 -2.12 11.25 -0.35
C ASN A 65 -1.50 10.00 0.27
N PHE A 66 -1.58 8.86 -0.41
CA PHE A 66 -1.21 7.55 0.16
C PHE A 66 -0.15 6.79 -0.64
N GLY A 67 0.24 7.27 -1.83
CA GLY A 67 1.22 6.57 -2.67
C GLY A 67 0.72 5.23 -3.20
N ILE A 68 -0.60 5.04 -3.37
CA ILE A 68 -1.14 3.82 -3.98
C ILE A 68 -0.58 3.66 -5.39
N ALA A 69 -0.06 2.47 -5.70
CA ALA A 69 0.46 2.12 -7.01
C ALA A 69 -0.10 0.78 -7.51
N GLY A 70 -0.02 0.55 -8.82
CA GLY A 70 -0.22 -0.77 -9.40
C GLY A 70 1.04 -1.64 -9.23
N ILE A 71 1.01 -2.84 -9.81
CA ILE A 71 2.18 -3.74 -9.89
C ILE A 71 2.93 -3.54 -11.21
N GLY A 72 4.25 -3.76 -11.20
CA GLY A 72 5.13 -3.74 -12.36
C GLY A 72 5.44 -5.15 -12.88
N THR A 73 6.66 -5.31 -13.41
CA THR A 73 7.22 -6.65 -13.62
C THR A 73 7.68 -7.24 -12.29
N VAL A 74 7.83 -8.57 -12.22
CA VAL A 74 8.28 -9.23 -10.98
C VAL A 74 9.68 -8.75 -10.60
N GLU A 75 10.57 -8.60 -11.59
CA GLU A 75 11.93 -8.16 -11.40
C GLU A 75 11.98 -6.72 -10.86
N ASP A 76 11.24 -5.79 -11.48
CA ASP A 76 11.21 -4.38 -11.07
C ASP A 76 10.61 -4.23 -9.66
N ASP A 77 9.52 -4.95 -9.37
CA ASP A 77 8.84 -4.90 -8.07
C ASP A 77 9.75 -5.46 -6.96
N ILE A 78 10.47 -6.55 -7.21
CA ILE A 78 11.41 -7.11 -6.24
C ILE A 78 12.56 -6.14 -5.96
N GLU A 79 13.15 -5.53 -7.00
CA GLU A 79 14.21 -4.53 -6.83
C GLU A 79 13.70 -3.34 -6.01
N LEU A 80 12.52 -2.81 -6.33
CA LEU A 80 11.89 -1.72 -5.60
C LEU A 80 11.65 -2.04 -4.12
N PHE A 81 11.10 -3.23 -3.81
CA PHE A 81 10.73 -3.61 -2.44
C PHE A 81 11.88 -4.11 -1.57
N THR A 82 13.05 -4.38 -2.14
CA THR A 82 14.22 -4.84 -1.37
C THR A 82 15.29 -3.77 -1.23
N SER A 83 15.13 -2.64 -1.93
CA SER A 83 15.99 -1.46 -1.81
C SER A 83 15.62 -0.54 -0.63
N ILE A 84 14.68 -0.96 0.23
CA ILE A 84 14.29 -0.27 1.48
C ILE A 84 15.29 -0.49 2.61
#